data_AF-A0A081TL17-F1
#
_entry.id   AF-A0A081TL17-F1
#
_cell.length_a   1.000
_cell.length_b   1.000
_cell.length_c   1.000
_cell.angle_alpha   90.00
_cell.angle_beta   90.00
_cell.angle_gamma   90.00
#
_symmetry.space_group_name_H-M   'P 1'
#
loop_
_entity.id
_entity.type
_entity.pdbx_description
1 polymer ?
#
loop_
_entity_poly.entity_id
_entity_poly.type
_entity_poly.pdbx_seq_one_letter_code
_entity_poly.pdbx_strand_id
1 'polypeptide(L)'
;MKVNMLFASIALCLAIHCFGGSKISSDTQPQKSVIQSKDTVVNVSERFAILYKKYDKDFKLWYNPYIIRLKERDTVKIAEFSYENGGELDLRISPSKRFVVLDNIIKGYVEDGDEKILHENYLCDIIDLEQSIVVGSMQTHCGGEWDEDDRWVDGGEIIFDGSLLKKK
;
A
#
# COMPACT_ATOMS: atom_id res chain seq x y z
N MET A 1 -35.32 -32.80 66.56
CA MET A 1 -34.91 -34.05 67.25
C MET A 1 -34.46 -35.06 66.20
N LYS A 2 -33.26 -35.65 66.40
CA LYS A 2 -32.61 -36.77 65.65
C LYS A 2 -32.30 -36.44 64.18
N VAL A 3 -31.13 -35.96 63.77
CA VAL A 3 -29.74 -36.50 63.88
C VAL A 3 -29.69 -37.99 63.56
N ASN A 4 -29.21 -38.33 62.37
CA ASN A 4 -28.53 -39.59 62.11
C ASN A 4 -27.18 -39.29 61.45
N MET A 5 -26.17 -39.37 62.31
CA MET A 5 -24.75 -39.48 62.04
C MET A 5 -24.48 -40.88 61.47
N LEU A 6 -23.64 -41.01 60.45
CA LEU A 6 -22.92 -42.25 60.15
C LEU A 6 -21.50 -41.90 59.69
N PHE A 7 -20.55 -42.24 60.57
CA PHE A 7 -19.10 -42.32 60.35
C PHE A 7 -18.80 -43.44 59.33
N ALA A 8 -17.94 -43.20 58.33
CA ALA A 8 -16.52 -43.63 58.25
C ALA A 8 -16.32 -45.14 58.50
N SER A 9 -15.66 -45.98 57.70
CA SER A 9 -14.59 -45.85 56.69
C SER A 9 -14.56 -47.14 55.85
N ILE A 10 -13.87 -47.16 54.71
CA ILE A 10 -12.78 -48.08 54.34
C ILE A 10 -12.42 -47.81 52.88
N ALA A 11 -11.17 -47.40 52.67
CA ALA A 11 -10.55 -47.28 51.37
C ALA A 11 -10.24 -48.67 50.79
N LEU A 12 -10.43 -48.85 49.49
CA LEU A 12 -9.64 -49.81 48.73
C LEU A 12 -9.39 -49.27 47.31
N CYS A 13 -8.11 -49.08 47.03
CA CYS A 13 -7.56 -48.59 45.78
C CYS A 13 -7.91 -49.49 44.59
N LEU A 14 -8.31 -48.89 43.48
CA LEU A 14 -8.16 -49.44 42.13
C LEU A 14 -7.80 -48.27 41.19
N ALA A 15 -6.51 -48.03 41.06
CA ALA A 15 -5.97 -47.17 40.02
C ALA A 15 -5.96 -47.97 38.72
N ILE A 16 -6.99 -47.78 37.90
CA ILE A 16 -6.93 -48.03 36.46
C ILE A 16 -7.45 -46.76 35.82
N HIS A 17 -6.58 -46.06 35.09
CA HIS A 17 -6.86 -45.53 33.77
C HIS A 17 -5.55 -45.08 33.13
N CYS A 18 -5.07 -45.93 32.22
CA CYS A 18 -4.20 -45.51 31.14
C CYS A 18 -4.98 -44.51 30.28
N PHE A 19 -4.76 -43.22 30.46
CA PHE A 19 -5.04 -42.24 29.41
C PHE A 19 -3.71 -41.86 28.77
N GLY A 20 -3.48 -42.41 27.58
CA GLY A 20 -2.47 -41.93 26.66
C GLY A 20 -2.80 -40.49 26.28
N GLY A 21 -1.98 -39.56 26.72
CA GLY A 21 -2.05 -38.15 26.35
C GLY A 21 -0.65 -37.64 26.10
N SER A 22 -0.21 -37.64 24.84
CA SER A 22 0.99 -36.99 24.28
C SER A 22 1.14 -37.49 22.84
N LYS A 23 1.20 -36.71 21.76
CA LYS A 23 1.28 -35.27 21.56
C LYS A 23 0.56 -34.98 20.24
N ILE A 24 -0.25 -33.93 20.18
CA ILE A 24 -0.66 -33.35 18.90
C ILE A 24 0.60 -32.69 18.34
N SER A 25 1.19 -33.30 17.31
CA SER A 25 2.21 -32.67 16.49
C SER A 25 1.53 -31.64 15.61
N SER A 26 1.34 -30.43 16.14
CA SER A 26 1.08 -29.26 15.31
C SER A 26 2.41 -28.89 14.68
N ASP A 27 2.67 -29.40 13.48
CA ASP A 27 3.71 -28.88 12.60
C ASP A 27 3.25 -27.49 12.11
N THR A 28 3.29 -26.52 13.02
CA THR A 28 3.24 -25.11 12.64
C THR A 28 4.63 -24.79 12.13
N GLN A 29 4.86 -24.94 10.83
CA GLN A 29 6.03 -24.32 10.22
C GLN A 29 6.03 -22.84 10.65
N PRO A 30 7.16 -22.28 11.12
CA PRO A 30 7.24 -20.86 11.35
C PRO A 30 6.94 -20.19 10.01
N GLN A 31 5.79 -19.53 9.93
CA GLN A 31 5.45 -18.66 8.81
C GLN A 31 6.56 -17.63 8.80
N LYS A 32 7.52 -17.81 7.89
CA LYS A 32 8.67 -16.92 7.74
C LYS A 32 8.06 -15.57 7.42
N SER A 33 8.00 -14.68 8.41
CA SER A 33 7.54 -13.32 8.18
C SER A 33 8.54 -12.71 7.22
N VAL A 34 8.18 -12.72 5.94
CA VAL A 34 8.87 -11.96 4.93
C VAL A 34 8.78 -10.54 5.43
N ILE A 35 9.93 -9.94 5.71
CA ILE A 35 10.01 -8.52 6.09
C ILE A 35 9.35 -7.76 4.94
N GLN A 36 8.07 -7.38 5.13
CA GLN A 36 7.39 -6.44 4.26
C GLN A 36 8.25 -5.18 4.30
N SER A 37 8.58 -4.68 3.11
CA SER A 37 9.47 -3.53 2.91
C SER A 37 9.14 -2.41 3.90
N LYS A 38 10.18 -1.75 4.44
CA LYS A 38 9.97 -0.52 5.20
C LYS A 38 9.26 0.48 4.29
N ASP A 39 8.20 1.07 4.83
CA ASP A 39 7.52 2.23 4.26
C ASP A 39 8.54 3.27 3.78
N THR A 40 8.27 3.86 2.62
CA THR A 40 9.08 4.95 2.05
C THR A 40 8.26 6.22 2.06
N VAL A 41 8.79 7.29 2.66
CA VAL A 41 8.13 8.60 2.73
C VAL A 41 8.94 9.60 1.92
N VAL A 42 8.27 10.29 1.00
CA VAL A 42 8.83 11.39 0.22
C VAL A 42 8.12 12.68 0.61
N ASN A 43 8.87 13.63 1.17
CA ASN A 43 8.31 14.92 1.54
C ASN A 43 8.05 15.76 0.27
N VAL A 44 6.84 16.31 0.16
CA VAL A 44 6.46 17.21 -0.95
C VAL A 44 6.56 18.67 -0.50
N SER A 45 6.05 18.96 0.70
CA SER A 45 6.07 20.28 1.32
C SER A 45 5.90 20.17 2.84
N GLU A 46 5.81 21.31 3.53
CA GLU A 46 5.44 21.34 4.96
C GLU A 46 4.00 20.86 5.23
N ARG A 47 3.16 20.75 4.19
CA ARG A 47 1.77 20.31 4.30
C ARG A 47 1.58 18.85 3.91
N PHE A 48 2.36 18.35 2.95
CA PHE A 48 2.13 17.06 2.32
C PHE A 48 3.39 16.21 2.20
N ALA A 49 3.21 14.90 2.33
CA ALA A 49 4.19 13.89 1.94
C ALA A 49 3.48 12.72 1.26
N ILE A 50 4.20 11.96 0.44
CA ILE A 50 3.71 10.70 -0.15
C ILE A 50 4.34 9.52 0.60
N LEU A 51 3.50 8.60 1.04
CA LEU A 51 3.87 7.35 1.69
C LEU A 51 3.66 6.18 0.73
N TYR A 52 4.71 5.44 0.43
CA TYR A 52 4.64 4.16 -0.26
C TYR A 52 4.76 3.03 0.76
N LYS A 53 3.75 2.16 0.79
CA LYS A 53 3.67 1.05 1.76
C LYS A 53 4.30 -0.25 1.28
N LYS A 54 4.74 -0.31 0.03
CA LYS A 54 5.31 -1.52 -0.56
C LYS A 54 6.42 -1.15 -1.55
N TYR A 55 7.52 -1.88 -1.50
CA TYR A 55 8.57 -1.85 -2.52
C TYR A 55 8.75 -3.26 -3.09
N ASP A 56 8.64 -3.37 -4.40
CA ASP A 56 8.95 -4.59 -5.14
C ASP A 56 10.42 -4.59 -5.55
N LYS A 57 11.18 -5.59 -5.07
CA LYS A 57 12.62 -5.66 -5.31
C LYS A 57 12.97 -6.16 -6.71
N ASP A 58 12.10 -6.96 -7.32
CA ASP A 58 12.35 -7.58 -8.61
C ASP A 58 12.13 -6.55 -9.72
N PHE A 59 11.07 -5.76 -9.57
CA PHE A 59 10.74 -4.69 -10.51
C PHE A 59 11.36 -3.34 -10.15
N LYS A 60 11.86 -3.18 -8.93
CA LYS A 60 12.41 -1.92 -8.37
C LYS A 60 11.41 -0.77 -8.39
N LEU A 61 10.16 -1.07 -8.08
CA LEU A 61 9.06 -0.12 -8.07
C LEU A 61 8.44 0.01 -6.68
N TRP A 62 7.99 1.21 -6.36
CA TRP A 62 7.22 1.50 -5.15
C TRP A 62 5.73 1.47 -5.45
N TYR A 63 4.97 0.86 -4.55
CA TYR A 63 3.54 0.62 -4.71
C TYR A 63 2.79 1.21 -3.52
N ASN A 64 1.48 1.29 -3.70
CA ASN A 64 0.54 1.74 -2.68
C ASN A 64 0.87 3.14 -2.15
N PRO A 65 0.84 4.19 -3.00
CA PRO A 65 1.02 5.57 -2.54
C PRO A 65 -0.19 6.06 -1.74
N TYR A 66 0.08 6.75 -0.64
CA TYR A 66 -0.89 7.44 0.20
C TYR A 66 -0.41 8.88 0.40
N ILE A 67 -1.35 9.81 0.59
CA ILE A 67 -1.02 11.19 0.98
C ILE A 67 -0.99 11.25 2.50
N ILE A 68 0.12 11.71 3.07
CA ILE A 68 0.20 12.17 4.45
C ILE A 68 -0.11 13.66 4.46
N ARG A 69 -1.15 14.07 5.20
CA ARG A 69 -1.43 15.49 5.46
C ARG A 69 -0.84 15.86 6.80
N LEU A 70 0.31 16.55 6.77
CA LEU A 70 1.19 16.73 7.92
C LEU A 70 0.55 17.59 9.01
N LYS A 71 -0.24 18.60 8.63
CA LYS A 71 -0.93 19.48 9.58
C LYS A 71 -2.09 18.77 10.28
N GLU A 72 -2.87 18.03 9.52
CA GLU A 72 -4.05 17.27 9.96
C GLU A 72 -3.67 15.97 10.68
N ARG A 73 -2.42 15.53 10.51
CA ARG A 73 -1.86 14.29 11.09
C ARG A 73 -2.64 13.04 10.68
N ASP A 74 -3.04 12.99 9.43
CA ASP A 74 -3.70 11.83 8.86
C ASP A 74 -3.03 11.34 7.57
N THR A 75 -3.44 10.15 7.16
CA THR A 75 -2.93 9.48 5.97
C THR A 75 -4.11 8.95 5.19
N VAL A 76 -4.25 9.37 3.95
CA VAL A 76 -5.42 9.09 3.12
C VAL A 76 -5.03 8.40 1.83
N LYS A 77 -5.95 7.58 1.33
CA LYS A 77 -5.85 7.05 -0.02
C LYS A 77 -6.02 8.19 -1.01
N ILE A 78 -5.23 8.16 -2.07
CA ILE A 78 -5.49 8.90 -3.30
C ILE A 78 -6.69 8.24 -3.97
N ALA A 79 -7.79 8.97 -4.12
CA ALA A 79 -8.96 8.52 -4.85
C ALA A 79 -8.64 8.38 -6.33
N GLU A 80 -9.24 7.38 -6.99
CA GLU A 80 -9.10 7.08 -8.42
C GLU A 80 -7.72 6.59 -8.87
N PHE A 81 -6.74 6.48 -7.96
CA PHE A 81 -5.42 5.92 -8.26
C PHE A 81 -5.46 4.39 -8.36
N SER A 82 -4.68 3.81 -9.28
CA SER A 82 -4.52 2.36 -9.42
C SER A 82 -3.42 1.83 -8.48
N TYR A 83 -3.80 1.17 -7.39
CA TYR A 83 -2.85 0.68 -6.37
C TYR A 83 -2.08 -0.60 -6.78
N GLU A 84 -2.52 -1.25 -7.86
CA GLU A 84 -1.85 -2.43 -8.42
C GLU A 84 -0.61 -2.07 -9.25
N ASN A 85 -0.43 -0.79 -9.53
CA ASN A 85 0.65 -0.28 -10.36
C ASN A 85 1.73 0.37 -9.47
N GLY A 86 2.96 0.30 -9.96
CA GLY A 86 4.12 0.82 -9.26
C GLY A 86 4.56 2.17 -9.80
N GLY A 87 5.50 2.81 -9.13
CA GLY A 87 6.15 4.01 -9.63
C GLY A 87 7.59 4.09 -9.17
N GLU A 88 8.39 4.88 -9.88
CA GLU A 88 9.70 5.28 -9.38
C GLU A 88 9.53 6.42 -8.35
N LEU A 89 10.59 6.74 -7.60
CA LEU A 89 10.58 7.86 -6.66
C LEU A 89 10.90 9.20 -7.34
N ASP A 90 10.44 9.41 -8.57
CA ASP A 90 10.56 10.68 -9.30
C ASP A 90 9.27 11.49 -9.19
N LEU A 91 9.05 12.13 -8.04
CA LEU A 91 7.88 12.97 -7.83
C LEU A 91 8.10 14.33 -8.48
N ARG A 92 7.30 14.66 -9.49
CA ARG A 92 7.35 15.98 -10.14
C ARG A 92 6.31 16.89 -9.53
N ILE A 93 6.77 17.85 -8.75
CA ILE A 93 5.94 18.64 -7.85
C ILE A 93 5.74 20.04 -8.45
N SER A 94 4.48 20.49 -8.51
CA SER A 94 4.14 21.82 -9.02
C SER A 94 4.72 22.96 -8.15
N PRO A 95 4.87 24.19 -8.67
CA PRO A 95 5.34 25.33 -7.89
C PRO A 95 4.58 25.57 -6.58
N SER A 96 3.24 25.51 -6.60
CA SER A 96 2.42 25.69 -5.40
C SER A 96 2.48 24.53 -4.41
N LYS A 97 3.10 23.41 -4.81
CA LYS A 97 3.12 22.16 -4.04
C LYS A 97 1.73 21.57 -3.79
N ARG A 98 0.74 21.96 -4.61
CA ARG A 98 -0.61 21.38 -4.59
C ARG A 98 -0.72 20.15 -5.46
N PHE A 99 -0.04 20.15 -6.60
CA PHE A 99 -0.09 19.04 -7.55
C PHE A 99 1.23 18.27 -7.57
N VAL A 100 1.13 16.97 -7.80
CA VAL A 100 2.28 16.11 -8.05
C VAL A 100 1.96 15.15 -9.19
N VAL A 101 2.93 14.90 -10.05
CA VAL A 101 2.88 13.80 -11.01
C VAL A 101 3.53 12.59 -10.37
N LEU A 102 2.80 11.47 -10.32
CA LEU A 102 3.29 10.17 -9.90
C LEU A 102 3.32 9.22 -11.09
N ASP A 103 4.36 8.41 -11.17
CA ASP A 103 4.38 7.26 -12.07
C ASP A 103 3.31 6.25 -11.70
N ASN A 104 2.73 5.63 -12.72
CA ASN A 104 1.69 4.62 -12.64
C ASN A 104 2.03 3.46 -13.62
N ILE A 105 3.16 2.82 -13.36
CA ILE A 105 3.82 1.81 -14.19
C ILE A 105 3.21 0.43 -13.95
N ILE A 106 2.78 -0.22 -15.03
CA ILE A 106 2.38 -1.63 -15.04
C ILE A 106 3.59 -2.44 -15.48
N LYS A 107 4.04 -3.37 -14.64
CA LYS A 107 5.18 -4.24 -14.95
C LYS A 107 4.90 -5.66 -14.47
N GLY A 108 5.09 -6.63 -15.35
CA GLY A 108 4.78 -8.03 -15.05
C GLY A 108 5.29 -9.00 -16.11
N TYR A 109 5.45 -10.27 -15.72
CA TYR A 109 5.76 -11.34 -16.66
C TYR A 109 4.48 -11.96 -17.21
N VAL A 110 4.44 -12.19 -18.52
CA VAL A 110 3.38 -12.94 -19.20
C VAL A 110 3.98 -14.23 -19.74
N GLU A 111 3.26 -15.33 -19.57
CA GLU A 111 3.65 -16.63 -20.13
C GLU A 111 3.35 -16.63 -21.64
N ASP A 112 4.35 -16.95 -22.45
CA ASP A 112 4.25 -17.18 -23.90
C ASP A 112 4.84 -18.57 -24.21
N GLY A 113 3.98 -19.59 -24.19
CA GLY A 113 4.40 -20.99 -24.27
C GLY A 113 5.22 -21.42 -23.06
N ASP A 114 6.49 -21.79 -23.30
CA ASP A 114 7.46 -22.14 -22.25
C ASP A 114 8.32 -20.95 -21.80
N GLU A 115 8.13 -19.77 -22.41
CA GLU A 115 8.90 -18.55 -22.10
C GLU A 115 8.11 -17.56 -21.23
N LYS A 116 8.84 -16.80 -20.42
CA LYS A 116 8.30 -15.68 -19.62
C LYS A 116 8.80 -14.37 -20.18
N ILE A 117 7.92 -13.57 -20.76
CA ILE A 117 8.25 -12.27 -21.35
C ILE A 117 7.87 -11.16 -20.37
N LEU A 118 8.79 -10.23 -20.13
CA LEU A 118 8.52 -9.04 -19.32
C LEU A 118 7.77 -8.01 -20.15
N HIS A 119 6.61 -7.58 -19.66
CA HIS A 119 5.82 -6.49 -20.22
C HIS A 119 5.85 -5.27 -19.29
N GLU A 120 5.96 -4.10 -19.92
CA GLU A 120 6.00 -2.80 -19.25
C GLU A 120 5.05 -1.83 -19.96
N ASN A 121 4.24 -1.10 -19.19
CA ASN A 121 3.43 0.01 -19.68
C ASN A 121 3.61 1.20 -18.74
N TYR A 122 4.04 2.32 -19.30
CA TYR A 122 4.39 3.53 -18.56
C TYR A 122 3.23 4.52 -18.66
N LEU A 123 2.62 4.80 -17.52
CA LEU A 123 1.64 5.86 -17.35
C LEU A 123 2.08 6.77 -16.21
N CYS A 124 1.46 7.94 -16.12
CA CYS A 124 1.61 8.83 -14.99
C CYS A 124 0.28 9.53 -14.69
N ASP A 125 0.10 9.88 -13.42
CA ASP A 125 -1.09 10.54 -12.91
C ASP A 125 -0.74 11.86 -12.25
N ILE A 126 -1.50 12.90 -12.56
CA ILE A 126 -1.50 14.16 -11.83
C ILE A 126 -2.43 14.02 -10.64
N ILE A 127 -1.92 14.25 -9.44
CA ILE A 127 -2.64 14.16 -8.18
C ILE A 127 -2.86 15.55 -7.61
N ASP A 128 -4.11 15.88 -7.23
CA ASP A 128 -4.40 17.03 -6.36
C ASP A 128 -4.25 16.59 -4.89
N LEU A 129 -3.22 17.11 -4.21
CA LEU A 129 -2.89 16.74 -2.84
C LEU A 129 -3.91 17.27 -1.83
N GLU A 130 -4.55 18.40 -2.11
CA GLU A 130 -5.57 18.97 -1.22
C GLU A 130 -6.86 18.14 -1.27
N GLN A 131 -7.26 17.75 -2.48
CA GLN A 131 -8.47 16.94 -2.69
C GLN A 131 -8.23 15.43 -2.56
N SER A 132 -6.97 15.00 -2.52
CA SER A 132 -6.54 13.60 -2.42
C SER A 132 -7.11 12.72 -3.54
N ILE A 133 -7.02 13.17 -4.79
CA ILE A 133 -7.63 12.52 -5.96
C ILE A 133 -6.74 12.67 -7.20
N VAL A 134 -6.80 11.68 -8.11
CA VAL A 134 -6.24 11.80 -9.47
C VAL A 134 -7.07 12.82 -10.25
N VAL A 135 -6.40 13.78 -10.88
CA VAL A 135 -7.03 14.86 -11.67
C VAL A 135 -6.63 14.86 -13.14
N GLY A 136 -5.70 13.99 -13.51
CA GLY A 136 -5.33 13.70 -14.90
C GLY A 136 -4.54 12.40 -14.95
N SER A 137 -4.78 11.60 -15.98
CA SER A 137 -4.05 10.35 -16.25
C SER A 137 -3.54 10.37 -17.67
N MET A 138 -2.28 9.98 -17.85
CA MET A 138 -1.53 10.20 -19.08
C MET A 138 -0.74 8.95 -19.47
N GLN A 139 -0.81 8.56 -20.74
CA GLN A 139 0.08 7.56 -21.36
C GLN A 139 1.19 8.23 -22.16
N THR A 140 0.87 9.37 -22.78
CA THR A 140 1.82 10.29 -23.42
C THR A 140 1.94 11.54 -22.55
N HIS A 141 3.01 12.33 -22.70
CA HIS A 141 3.25 13.56 -21.92
C HIS A 141 3.71 13.37 -20.46
N CYS A 142 4.05 12.14 -20.07
CA CYS A 142 4.75 11.89 -18.81
C CYS A 142 6.18 12.45 -18.77
N GLY A 143 6.67 13.07 -19.85
CA GLY A 143 7.94 13.81 -19.91
C GLY A 143 7.79 15.32 -19.73
N GLY A 144 6.57 15.82 -19.51
CA GLY A 144 6.32 17.25 -19.35
C GLY A 144 6.94 17.86 -18.09
N GLU A 145 6.72 19.15 -17.94
CA GLU A 145 7.21 19.97 -16.83
C GLU A 145 6.08 20.87 -16.29
N TRP A 146 6.21 21.27 -15.02
CA TRP A 146 5.35 22.28 -14.44
C TRP A 146 5.84 23.67 -14.83
N ASP A 147 4.93 24.52 -15.30
CA ASP A 147 5.21 25.96 -15.44
C ASP A 147 4.87 26.74 -14.16
N GLU A 148 5.12 28.05 -14.17
CA GLU A 148 4.91 28.94 -13.02
C GLU A 148 3.46 29.06 -12.54
N ASP A 149 2.49 28.70 -13.39
CA ASP A 149 1.06 28.78 -13.12
C ASP A 149 0.46 27.43 -12.66
N ASP A 150 1.31 26.46 -12.27
CA ASP A 150 0.94 25.07 -11.97
C ASP A 150 0.27 24.34 -13.14
N ARG A 151 0.65 24.66 -14.39
CA ARG A 151 0.18 23.91 -15.56
C ARG A 151 1.20 22.84 -15.93
N TRP A 152 0.71 21.67 -16.33
CA TRP A 152 1.56 20.62 -16.89
C TRP A 152 1.71 20.87 -18.39
N VAL A 153 2.93 21.16 -18.83
CA VAL A 153 3.25 21.52 -20.21
C VAL A 153 4.20 20.50 -20.79
N ASP A 154 3.91 20.03 -22.00
CA ASP A 154 4.81 19.16 -22.76
C ASP A 154 4.90 19.66 -24.21
N GLY A 155 6.12 19.87 -24.71
CA GLY A 155 6.33 20.36 -26.08
C GLY A 155 5.69 21.72 -26.40
N GLY A 156 5.35 22.53 -25.39
CA GLY A 156 4.63 23.81 -25.55
C GLY A 156 3.10 23.68 -25.57
N GLU A 157 2.55 22.47 -25.43
CA GLU A 157 1.12 22.21 -25.25
C GLU A 157 0.77 22.17 -23.77
N ILE A 158 -0.34 22.80 -23.38
CA ILE A 158 -0.88 22.70 -22.02
C ILE A 158 -1.71 21.42 -21.93
N ILE A 159 -1.19 20.43 -21.21
CA ILE A 159 -1.83 19.13 -21.02
C ILE A 159 -2.79 19.16 -19.82
N PHE A 160 -2.45 19.93 -18.79
CA PHE A 160 -3.31 20.15 -17.62
C PHE A 160 -3.19 21.59 -17.13
N ASP A 161 -4.32 22.22 -16.82
CA ASP A 161 -4.39 23.60 -16.35
C ASP A 161 -5.22 23.79 -15.06
N GLY A 162 -5.68 22.70 -14.44
CA GLY A 162 -6.51 22.73 -13.24
C GLY A 162 -7.90 23.37 -13.40
N SER A 163 -8.29 23.83 -14.59
CA SER A 163 -9.56 24.54 -14.81
C SER A 163 -10.79 23.66 -14.52
N LEU A 164 -10.67 22.35 -14.77
CA LEU A 164 -11.71 21.36 -14.51
C LEU A 164 -11.97 21.10 -13.02
N LEU A 165 -11.08 21.55 -12.13
CA LEU A 165 -11.22 21.37 -10.68
C LEU A 165 -12.19 22.36 -10.03
N LYS A 166 -12.62 23.40 -10.75
CA LYS A 166 -13.53 24.44 -10.23
C LYS A 166 -15.01 24.04 -10.21
N LYS A 167 -15.35 22.76 -10.38
CA LYS A 167 -16.74 22.27 -10.39
C LYS A 167 -17.01 21.25 -9.28
N LYS A 168 -16.95 21.68 -8.02
CA LYS A 168 -17.71 21.05 -6.92
C LYS A 168 -18.19 22.12 -5.94
#